data_AF-A0A7S4WC42-F1
#
_entry.id   AF-A0A7S4WC42-F1
#
_cell.length_a   1.000
_cell.length_b   1.000
_cell.length_c   1.000
_cell.angle_alpha   90.00
_cell.angle_beta   90.00
_cell.angle_gamma   90.00
#
_symmetry.space_group_name_H-M   'P 1'
#
loop_
_entity.id
_entity.type
_entity.pdbx_description
1 polymer ?
#
loop_
_entity_poly.entity_id
_entity_poly.type
_entity_poly.pdbx_seq_one_letter_code
_entity_poly.pdbx_strand_id
1 'polypeptide(L)'
;LGTRVLCKGPHAVFSAAHCPNLRVVPHLMPAMEPISLVFGDRATVPGFIGLDVQDEVIQHILDVEPDKILLVCDEQADALHADYLKPLQPSVAAAPGETADRSEGDCGAPGLQCVEKYILPPGDASKSWDHLSALMRWAFDVGTSKKSLIVAFGGGALLNVVGLFASILYRGTK
;
A
#
# COMPACT_ATOMS: atom_id res chain seq x y z
N LEU A 1 13.11 15.46 12.27
CA LEU A 1 13.55 16.63 13.06
C LEU A 1 12.37 17.14 13.88
N GLY A 2 12.52 17.24 15.21
CA GLY A 2 11.56 17.92 16.09
C GLY A 2 10.90 17.04 17.14
N THR A 3 11.66 16.53 18.12
CA THR A 3 11.09 15.86 19.30
C THR A 3 10.82 16.88 20.39
N ARG A 4 9.55 17.10 20.72
CA ARG A 4 9.10 17.92 21.86
C ARG A 4 9.41 17.22 23.17
N VAL A 5 10.10 17.91 24.08
CA VAL A 5 10.35 17.47 25.46
C VAL A 5 9.21 17.98 26.34
N LEU A 6 8.47 17.08 26.99
CA LEU A 6 7.44 17.42 27.96
C LEU A 6 8.04 17.30 29.38
N CYS A 7 8.46 18.41 29.98
CA CYS A 7 8.89 18.46 31.39
C CYS A 7 7.73 18.91 32.29
N LYS A 8 7.31 18.06 33.23
CA LYS A 8 6.44 18.46 34.35
C LYS A 8 7.28 19.22 35.39
N GLY A 9 7.02 20.52 35.59
CA GLY A 9 7.56 21.29 36.71
C GLY A 9 7.73 22.79 36.38
N PRO A 10 7.37 23.71 37.29
CA PRO A 10 7.24 25.13 36.97
C PRO A 10 8.62 25.80 37.01
N HIS A 11 8.99 26.48 35.92
CA HIS A 11 10.24 27.24 35.75
C HIS A 11 11.52 26.41 35.64
N ALA A 12 11.83 25.92 34.43
CA ALA A 12 13.20 25.55 34.09
C ALA A 12 13.54 25.98 32.64
N VAL A 13 14.52 26.86 32.57
CA VAL A 13 15.13 27.45 31.37
C VAL A 13 15.89 26.37 30.59
N PHE A 14 15.73 26.35 29.27
CA PHE A 14 16.43 25.44 28.36
C PHE A 14 17.92 25.78 28.27
N SER A 15 18.79 24.81 28.55
CA SER A 15 20.20 24.85 28.12
C SER A 15 20.64 23.44 27.73
N ALA A 16 21.00 23.29 26.46
CA ALA A 16 21.49 22.05 25.87
C ALA A 16 22.99 21.91 26.17
N ALA A 17 23.34 21.32 27.32
CA ALA A 17 24.72 20.91 27.57
C ALA A 17 24.78 19.70 28.51
N HIS A 18 25.22 18.58 27.95
CA HIS A 18 25.95 17.50 28.62
C HIS A 18 25.33 16.91 29.91
N CYS A 19 24.50 15.87 29.75
CA CYS A 19 24.33 14.85 30.79
C CYS A 19 25.24 13.65 30.47
N PRO A 20 26.37 13.45 31.19
CA PRO A 20 27.33 12.37 30.91
C PRO A 20 26.86 10.97 31.34
N ASN A 21 25.63 10.82 31.85
CA ASN A 21 25.02 9.55 32.24
C ASN A 21 23.66 9.27 31.56
N LEU A 22 23.32 10.01 30.49
CA LEU A 22 22.13 9.71 29.71
C LEU A 22 22.42 8.55 28.76
N ARG A 23 22.29 7.31 29.27
CA ARG A 23 22.15 6.14 28.41
C ARG A 23 20.81 6.29 27.68
N VAL A 24 20.86 6.88 26.50
CA VAL A 24 19.81 6.67 25.50
C VAL A 24 19.92 5.19 25.13
N VAL A 25 19.20 4.34 25.85
CA VAL A 25 18.81 3.06 25.28
C VAL A 25 18.01 3.45 24.04
N PRO A 26 18.47 3.16 22.82
CA PRO A 26 17.56 3.20 21.71
C PRO A 26 16.47 2.22 22.13
N HIS A 27 15.27 2.72 22.36
CA HIS A 27 14.13 1.84 22.43
C HIS A 27 14.05 1.26 21.02
N LEU A 28 14.73 0.13 20.83
CA LEU A 28 14.76 -0.65 19.62
C LEU A 28 13.32 -1.15 19.50
N MET A 29 12.46 -0.32 18.91
CA MET A 29 11.12 -0.76 18.56
C MET A 29 11.34 -2.00 17.69
N PRO A 30 10.69 -3.13 17.99
CA PRO A 30 10.83 -4.32 17.15
C PRO A 30 10.56 -3.91 15.70
N ALA A 31 11.41 -4.38 14.78
CA ALA A 31 11.35 -4.00 13.37
C ALA A 31 9.93 -4.20 12.81
N MET A 32 9.29 -5.32 13.15
CA MET A 32 7.93 -5.64 12.78
C MET A 32 7.29 -6.56 13.84
N GLU A 33 6.05 -6.26 14.23
CA GLU A 33 5.19 -7.08 15.07
C GLU A 33 4.01 -7.59 14.22
N PRO A 34 3.86 -8.91 14.02
CA PRO A 34 2.72 -9.46 13.33
C PRO A 34 1.49 -9.45 14.24
N ILE A 35 0.37 -8.96 13.71
CA ILE A 35 -0.94 -8.99 14.34
C ILE A 35 -1.87 -9.92 13.56
N SER A 36 -2.73 -10.67 14.24
CA SER A 36 -3.78 -11.45 13.60
C SER A 36 -5.12 -10.77 13.84
N LEU A 37 -5.76 -10.31 12.76
CA LEU A 37 -7.07 -9.70 12.79
C LEU A 37 -8.12 -10.79 12.57
N VAL A 38 -8.85 -11.15 13.63
CA VAL A 38 -9.89 -12.19 13.57
C VAL A 38 -11.26 -11.55 13.34
N PHE A 39 -11.86 -11.83 12.19
CA PHE A 39 -13.16 -11.31 11.80
C PHE A 39 -14.24 -12.38 11.96
N GLY A 40 -14.81 -12.45 13.17
CA GLY A 40 -15.83 -13.44 13.51
C GLY A 40 -15.33 -14.87 13.27
N ASP A 41 -16.16 -15.68 12.63
CA ASP A 41 -15.85 -17.05 12.21
C ASP A 41 -15.34 -17.15 10.76
N ARG A 42 -15.21 -16.01 10.05
CA ARG A 42 -15.04 -16.00 8.59
C ARG A 42 -13.59 -16.00 8.15
N ALA A 43 -12.75 -15.20 8.77
CA ALA A 43 -11.38 -15.02 8.32
C ALA A 43 -10.45 -14.52 9.44
N THR A 44 -9.23 -15.04 9.41
CA THR A 44 -8.08 -14.45 10.10
C THR A 44 -7.20 -13.81 9.06
N VAL A 45 -7.01 -12.49 9.16
CA VAL A 45 -6.18 -11.71 8.24
C VAL A 45 -4.89 -11.33 8.97
N PRO A 46 -3.71 -11.63 8.41
CA PRO A 46 -2.45 -11.16 8.98
C PRO A 46 -2.32 -9.65 8.79
N GLY A 47 -1.77 -8.97 9.78
CA GLY A 47 -1.35 -7.59 9.71
C GLY A 47 0.08 -7.46 10.23
N PHE A 48 0.78 -6.42 9.78
CA PHE A 48 2.16 -6.15 10.15
C PHE A 48 2.24 -4.72 10.66
N ILE A 49 2.77 -4.53 11.88
CA ILE A 49 2.90 -3.22 12.51
C ILE A 49 4.37 -3.03 12.89
N GLY A 50 5.01 -1.99 12.38
CA GLY A 50 6.44 -1.79 12.64
C GLY A 50 7.03 -0.64 11.85
N LEU A 51 8.36 -0.57 11.90
CA LEU A 51 9.15 0.33 11.06
C LEU A 51 9.65 -0.48 9.87
N ASP A 52 9.44 0.04 8.66
CA ASP A 52 9.95 -0.58 7.42
C ASP A 52 9.40 -2.00 7.13
N VAL A 53 8.09 -2.18 7.25
CA VAL A 53 7.40 -3.47 7.00
C VAL A 53 7.24 -3.84 5.52
N GLN A 54 8.01 -3.19 4.64
CA GLN A 54 7.82 -3.27 3.19
C GLN A 54 8.07 -4.68 2.67
N ASP A 55 9.18 -5.28 3.07
CA ASP A 55 9.61 -6.61 2.61
C ASP A 55 8.59 -7.68 2.98
N GLU A 56 8.01 -7.61 4.18
CA GLU A 56 7.04 -8.60 4.64
C GLU A 56 5.67 -8.43 3.96
N VAL A 57 5.26 -7.18 3.67
CA VAL A 57 4.06 -6.92 2.87
C VAL A 57 4.24 -7.44 1.45
N ILE A 58 5.39 -7.19 0.82
CA ILE A 58 5.68 -7.69 -0.54
C ILE A 58 5.71 -9.22 -0.54
N GLN A 59 6.42 -9.83 0.41
CA GLN A 59 6.50 -11.28 0.49
C GLN A 59 5.11 -11.89 0.67
N HIS A 60 4.26 -11.30 1.52
CA HIS A 60 2.90 -11.77 1.70
C HIS A 60 2.05 -11.65 0.42
N ILE A 61 2.21 -10.57 -0.34
CA ILE A 61 1.53 -10.39 -1.63
C ILE A 61 1.99 -11.46 -2.63
N LEU A 62 3.28 -11.76 -2.67
CA LEU A 62 3.85 -12.78 -3.55
C LEU A 62 3.38 -14.20 -3.17
N ASP A 63 3.28 -14.49 -1.87
CA ASP A 63 2.81 -15.78 -1.35
C ASP A 63 1.33 -16.09 -1.70
N VAL A 64 0.54 -15.06 -2.04
CA VAL A 64 -0.84 -15.24 -2.54
C VAL A 64 -0.86 -15.81 -3.97
N GLU A 65 0.26 -15.71 -4.70
CA GLU A 65 0.40 -16.12 -6.10
C GLU A 65 -0.72 -15.58 -7.03
N PRO A 66 -0.95 -14.25 -7.05
CA PRO A 66 -1.98 -13.68 -7.91
C PRO A 66 -1.61 -13.77 -9.39
N ASP A 67 -2.61 -13.92 -10.25
CA ASP A 67 -2.39 -13.83 -11.70
C ASP A 67 -2.17 -12.39 -12.18
N LYS A 68 -2.81 -11.44 -11.51
CA LYS A 68 -2.74 -9.99 -11.77
C LYS A 68 -2.94 -9.23 -10.47
N ILE A 69 -2.22 -8.12 -10.31
CA ILE A 69 -2.35 -7.23 -9.16
C ILE A 69 -3.00 -5.93 -9.65
N LEU A 70 -4.12 -5.58 -9.03
CA LEU A 70 -4.77 -4.29 -9.20
C LEU A 70 -4.34 -3.35 -8.07
N LEU A 71 -3.39 -2.47 -8.33
CA LEU A 71 -2.94 -1.48 -7.38
C LEU A 71 -3.81 -0.23 -7.47
N VAL A 72 -4.60 0.04 -6.42
CA VAL A 72 -5.41 1.24 -6.31
C VAL A 72 -4.82 2.15 -5.25
N CYS A 73 -4.38 3.34 -5.65
CA CYS A 73 -3.83 4.35 -4.74
C CYS A 73 -4.53 5.69 -4.90
N ASP A 74 -4.33 6.60 -3.94
CA ASP A 74 -4.74 7.99 -4.08
C ASP A 74 -3.55 8.85 -4.53
N GLU A 75 -3.83 10.02 -5.09
CA GLU A 75 -2.81 10.93 -5.62
C GLU A 75 -1.74 11.30 -4.58
N GLN A 76 -2.09 11.42 -3.30
CA GLN A 76 -1.13 11.79 -2.25
C GLN A 76 -0.22 10.63 -1.88
N ALA A 77 -0.79 9.43 -1.71
CA ALA A 77 -0.03 8.22 -1.44
C ALA A 77 0.92 7.90 -2.60
N ASP A 78 0.48 8.07 -3.84
CA ASP A 78 1.33 7.91 -5.02
C ASP A 78 2.47 8.94 -5.03
N ALA A 79 2.18 10.21 -4.76
CA ALA A 79 3.19 11.27 -4.77
C ALA A 79 4.28 11.08 -3.68
N LEU A 80 3.92 10.53 -2.52
CA LEU A 80 4.84 10.38 -1.39
C LEU A 80 5.57 9.03 -1.37
N HIS A 81 4.95 7.98 -1.93
CA HIS A 81 5.39 6.60 -1.76
C HIS A 81 5.31 5.78 -3.06
N ALA A 82 5.45 6.41 -4.23
CA ALA A 82 5.46 5.73 -5.54
C ALA A 82 6.38 4.51 -5.60
N ASP A 83 7.55 4.58 -4.96
CA ASP A 83 8.54 3.50 -4.99
C ASP A 83 8.24 2.35 -4.00
N TYR A 84 7.26 2.50 -3.10
CA TYR A 84 6.98 1.51 -2.04
C TYR A 84 6.49 0.16 -2.58
N LEU A 85 5.72 0.16 -3.67
CA LEU A 85 5.24 -1.09 -4.29
C LEU A 85 5.95 -1.42 -5.61
N LYS A 86 7.04 -0.71 -5.91
CA LYS A 86 7.86 -0.95 -7.10
C LYS A 86 8.42 -2.37 -7.18
N PRO A 87 8.79 -3.06 -6.08
CA PRO A 87 9.26 -4.44 -6.16
C PRO A 87 8.22 -5.43 -6.71
N LEU A 88 6.92 -5.07 -6.67
CA LEU A 88 5.84 -5.87 -7.27
C LEU A 88 5.76 -5.67 -8.78
N GLN A 89 6.22 -4.52 -9.29
CA GLN A 89 6.22 -4.28 -10.72
C GLN A 89 7.33 -5.14 -11.35
N PRO A 90 7.00 -6.00 -12.34
CA PRO A 90 8.05 -6.72 -13.05
C PRO A 90 8.98 -5.66 -13.64
N SER A 91 10.28 -5.80 -13.38
CA SER A 91 11.27 -4.92 -13.98
C SER A 91 11.16 -5.08 -15.49
N VAL A 92 10.41 -4.19 -16.15
CA VAL A 92 10.62 -3.94 -17.56
C VAL A 92 12.03 -3.37 -17.59
N ALA A 93 13.00 -4.22 -17.91
CA ALA A 93 14.33 -3.78 -18.25
C ALA A 93 14.16 -2.76 -19.37
N ALA A 94 14.23 -1.48 -19.01
CA ALA A 94 14.22 -0.37 -19.93
C ALA A 94 15.45 -0.54 -20.83
N ALA A 95 15.24 -1.13 -22.01
CA ALA A 95 16.15 -0.93 -23.12
C ALA A 95 16.07 0.58 -23.46
N PRO A 96 17.19 1.31 -23.45
CA PRO A 96 17.18 2.74 -23.76
C PRO A 96 16.92 2.92 -25.25
N GLY A 97 15.78 3.51 -25.58
CA GLY A 97 15.45 4.02 -26.91
C GLY A 97 14.26 3.33 -27.56
N GLU A 98 13.08 3.94 -27.48
CA GLU A 98 12.39 4.54 -28.63
C GLU A 98 11.00 5.05 -28.19
N THR A 99 10.57 6.10 -28.89
CA THR A 99 9.46 7.00 -28.58
C THR A 99 8.06 6.35 -28.70
N ALA A 100 7.22 6.66 -27.70
CA ALA A 100 5.76 6.77 -27.74
C ALA A 100 4.98 5.98 -28.82
N ASP A 101 4.46 4.82 -28.42
CA ASP A 101 3.09 4.42 -28.73
C ASP A 101 2.53 3.62 -27.54
N ARG A 102 1.23 3.78 -27.26
CA ARG A 102 0.54 3.09 -26.16
C ARG A 102 0.40 1.62 -26.52
N SER A 103 1.42 0.81 -26.27
CA SER A 103 1.29 -0.63 -26.32
C SER A 103 0.65 -1.12 -25.03
N GLU A 104 -0.57 -1.64 -25.15
CA GLU A 104 -1.18 -2.58 -24.22
C GLU A 104 -0.12 -3.62 -23.83
N GLY A 105 0.27 -3.61 -22.56
CA GLY A 105 1.21 -4.57 -22.01
C GLY A 105 0.50 -5.91 -21.88
N ASP A 106 0.43 -6.66 -22.98
CA ASP A 106 0.02 -8.06 -22.94
C ASP A 106 1.03 -8.81 -22.06
N CYS A 107 0.61 -9.11 -20.83
CA CYS A 107 1.35 -9.92 -19.89
C CYS A 107 1.23 -11.40 -20.30
N GLY A 108 1.68 -11.72 -21.50
CA GLY A 108 1.56 -13.03 -22.13
C GLY A 108 2.62 -14.05 -21.69
N ALA A 109 3.44 -13.73 -20.67
CA ALA A 109 4.43 -14.66 -20.14
C ALA A 109 3.87 -15.37 -18.88
N PRO A 110 3.75 -16.71 -18.88
CA PRO A 110 3.30 -17.45 -17.71
C PRO A 110 4.35 -17.30 -16.59
N GLY A 111 4.01 -16.50 -15.58
CA GLY A 111 4.87 -16.22 -14.42
C GLY A 111 5.20 -14.74 -14.20
N LEU A 112 4.85 -13.82 -15.11
CA LEU A 112 4.91 -12.40 -14.82
C LEU A 112 3.61 -11.95 -14.14
N GLN A 113 3.71 -11.41 -12.93
CA GLN A 113 2.59 -10.73 -12.29
C GLN A 113 2.43 -9.36 -12.96
N CYS A 114 1.34 -9.16 -13.69
CA CYS A 114 1.02 -7.85 -14.26
C CYS A 114 0.48 -6.95 -13.14
N VAL A 115 1.13 -5.81 -12.90
CA VAL A 115 0.64 -4.80 -11.95
C VAL A 115 -0.03 -3.68 -12.72
N GLU A 116 -1.34 -3.55 -12.56
CA GLU A 116 -2.14 -2.49 -13.15
C GLU A 116 -2.45 -1.45 -12.08
N LYS A 117 -2.13 -0.18 -12.34
CA LYS A 117 -2.29 0.90 -11.35
C LYS A 117 -3.44 1.84 -11.71
N TYR A 118 -4.30 2.13 -10.74
CA TYR A 118 -5.37 3.13 -10.84
C TYR A 118 -5.26 4.16 -9.72
N ILE A 119 -5.38 5.45 -10.07
CA ILE A 119 -5.24 6.56 -9.13
C ILE A 119 -6.61 7.21 -8.89
N LEU A 120 -6.98 7.36 -7.63
CA LEU A 120 -8.18 8.05 -7.17
C LEU A 120 -7.85 9.45 -6.60
N PRO A 121 -8.80 10.39 -6.63
CA PRO A 121 -8.60 11.66 -5.96
C PRO A 121 -8.47 11.47 -4.44
N PRO A 122 -7.70 12.31 -3.74
CA PRO A 122 -7.39 12.10 -2.33
C PRO A 122 -8.58 12.38 -1.40
N GLY A 123 -8.60 11.69 -0.26
CA GLY A 123 -9.56 11.92 0.81
C GLY A 123 -11.00 11.57 0.42
N ASP A 124 -11.97 12.33 0.96
CA ASP A 124 -13.40 12.07 0.76
C ASP A 124 -13.89 12.30 -0.67
N ALA A 125 -13.11 13.00 -1.51
CA ALA A 125 -13.42 13.16 -2.93
C ALA A 125 -13.50 11.81 -3.66
N SER A 126 -12.73 10.79 -3.21
CA SER A 126 -12.80 9.43 -3.74
C SER A 126 -14.16 8.74 -3.52
N LYS A 127 -14.94 9.17 -2.52
CA LYS A 127 -16.21 8.54 -2.12
C LYS A 127 -17.36 8.96 -3.04
N SER A 128 -17.28 8.57 -4.30
CA SER A 128 -18.33 8.79 -5.29
C SER A 128 -18.69 7.50 -6.02
N TRP A 129 -19.97 7.37 -6.38
CA TRP A 129 -20.46 6.31 -7.26
C TRP A 129 -19.81 6.36 -8.64
N ASP A 130 -19.47 7.55 -9.12
CA ASP A 130 -18.80 7.73 -10.42
C ASP A 130 -17.40 7.12 -10.37
N HIS A 131 -16.66 7.33 -9.28
CA HIS A 131 -15.33 6.76 -9.08
C HIS A 131 -15.38 5.24 -8.92
N LEU A 132 -16.34 4.71 -8.16
CA LEU A 132 -16.55 3.27 -8.04
C LEU A 132 -16.90 2.64 -9.41
N SER A 133 -17.75 3.29 -10.19
CA SER A 133 -18.15 2.82 -11.52
C SER A 133 -16.99 2.86 -12.51
N ALA A 134 -16.16 3.90 -12.46
CA ALA A 134 -14.94 4.01 -13.27
C ALA A 134 -13.93 2.92 -12.88
N LEU A 135 -13.73 2.68 -11.58
CA LEU A 135 -12.85 1.63 -11.08
C LEU A 135 -13.30 0.24 -11.53
N MET A 136 -14.62 -0.03 -11.50
CA MET A 136 -15.20 -1.26 -12.04
C MET A 136 -14.92 -1.45 -13.53
N ARG A 137 -15.16 -0.40 -14.33
CA ARG A 137 -14.89 -0.45 -15.78
C ARG A 137 -13.42 -0.73 -16.06
N TRP A 138 -12.54 0.03 -15.41
CA TRP A 138 -11.09 -0.16 -15.51
C TRP A 138 -10.67 -1.59 -15.18
N ALA A 139 -11.20 -2.18 -14.10
CA ALA A 139 -10.88 -3.56 -13.73
C ALA A 139 -11.24 -4.57 -14.83
N PHE A 140 -12.38 -4.40 -15.49
CA PHE A 140 -12.75 -5.26 -16.62
C PHE A 140 -11.90 -4.98 -17.86
N ASP A 141 -11.57 -3.71 -18.13
CA ASP A 141 -10.73 -3.32 -19.27
C ASP A 141 -9.32 -3.92 -19.17
N VAL A 142 -8.74 -3.97 -17.97
CA VAL A 142 -7.42 -4.59 -17.75
C VAL A 142 -7.45 -6.12 -17.67
N GLY A 143 -8.61 -6.74 -17.89
CA GLY A 143 -8.76 -8.20 -17.92
C GLY A 143 -8.66 -8.87 -16.54
N THR A 144 -9.25 -8.26 -15.50
CA THR A 144 -9.21 -8.84 -14.15
C THR A 144 -9.91 -10.19 -14.08
N SER A 145 -9.33 -11.13 -13.33
CA SER A 145 -9.88 -12.47 -13.10
C SER A 145 -10.24 -12.68 -11.63
N LYS A 146 -10.84 -13.84 -11.31
CA LYS A 146 -11.13 -14.24 -9.91
C LYS A 146 -9.88 -14.53 -9.07
N LYS A 147 -8.73 -14.77 -9.71
CA LYS A 147 -7.45 -15.01 -9.04
C LYS A 147 -6.64 -13.73 -8.86
N SER A 148 -7.15 -12.60 -9.34
CA SER A 148 -6.48 -11.32 -9.24
C SER A 148 -6.57 -10.79 -7.81
N LEU A 149 -5.56 -10.03 -7.40
CA LEU A 149 -5.44 -9.46 -6.07
C LEU A 149 -5.58 -7.94 -6.15
N ILE A 150 -6.45 -7.38 -5.31
CA ILE A 150 -6.64 -5.95 -5.19
C ILE A 150 -5.76 -5.45 -4.04
N VAL A 151 -4.84 -4.53 -4.36
CA VAL A 151 -3.99 -3.88 -3.36
C VAL A 151 -4.42 -2.43 -3.22
N ALA A 152 -5.01 -2.10 -2.08
CA ALA A 152 -5.40 -0.74 -1.73
C ALA A 152 -4.27 -0.04 -0.99
N PHE A 153 -3.72 1.03 -1.55
CA PHE A 153 -2.62 1.79 -0.96
C PHE A 153 -3.04 3.24 -0.72
N GLY A 154 -3.44 3.53 0.52
CA GLY A 154 -3.89 4.86 0.91
C GLY A 154 -4.58 4.88 2.26
N GLY A 155 -5.30 5.97 2.54
CA GLY A 155 -6.02 6.16 3.79
C GLY A 155 -7.40 5.48 3.84
N GLY A 156 -8.11 5.68 4.96
CA GLY A 156 -9.43 5.08 5.19
C GLY A 156 -10.51 5.46 4.16
N ALA A 157 -10.43 6.64 3.55
CA ALA A 157 -11.38 7.04 2.52
C ALA A 157 -11.27 6.18 1.25
N LEU A 158 -10.03 5.98 0.77
CA LEU A 158 -9.74 5.08 -0.34
C LEU A 158 -10.11 3.64 0.01
N LEU A 159 -9.70 3.17 1.19
CA LEU A 159 -9.97 1.80 1.66
C LEU A 159 -11.48 1.47 1.71
N ASN A 160 -12.33 2.44 2.02
CA ASN A 160 -13.78 2.23 1.98
C ASN A 160 -14.31 1.97 0.56
N VAL A 161 -13.82 2.74 -0.41
CA VAL A 161 -14.23 2.60 -1.83
C VAL A 161 -13.67 1.30 -2.41
N VAL A 162 -12.39 1.04 -2.18
CA VAL A 162 -11.72 -0.18 -2.69
C VAL A 162 -12.26 -1.43 -2.01
N GLY A 163 -12.56 -1.38 -0.71
CA GLY A 163 -13.19 -2.48 0.01
C GLY A 163 -14.59 -2.80 -0.52
N LEU A 164 -15.40 -1.78 -0.83
CA LEU A 164 -16.69 -1.97 -1.49
C LEU A 164 -16.51 -2.55 -2.90
N PHE A 165 -15.57 -2.02 -3.69
CA PHE A 165 -15.22 -2.54 -5.00
C PHE A 165 -14.85 -4.03 -4.95
N ALA A 166 -13.95 -4.43 -4.04
CA ALA A 166 -13.52 -5.82 -3.85
C ALA A 166 -14.68 -6.75 -3.44
N SER A 167 -15.61 -6.25 -2.62
CA SER A 167 -16.79 -7.03 -2.20
C SER A 167 -17.79 -7.28 -3.34
N ILE A 168 -17.88 -6.37 -4.31
CA ILE A 168 -18.79 -6.48 -5.45
C ILE A 168 -18.12 -7.26 -6.60
N LEU A 169 -16.85 -7.01 -6.87
CA LEU A 169 -16.11 -7.63 -7.96
C LEU A 169 -16.10 -9.15 -7.78
N TYR A 170 -16.61 -9.87 -8.79
CA TYR A 170 -16.81 -11.32 -8.75
C TYR A 170 -17.57 -11.86 -7.52
N ARG A 171 -18.39 -11.02 -6.87
CA ARG A 171 -19.09 -11.32 -5.60
C ARG A 171 -18.15 -11.55 -4.41
N GLY A 172 -16.96 -10.95 -4.46
CA GLY A 172 -15.92 -11.07 -3.45
C GLY A 172 -14.60 -11.49 -4.09
N THR A 173 -13.65 -10.56 -4.12
CA THR A 173 -12.26 -10.77 -4.56
C THR A 173 -11.33 -10.41 -3.39
N LYS A 174 -10.09 -10.93 -3.42
CA LYS A 174 -9.06 -10.65 -2.42
C LYS A 174 -8.46 -9.26 -2.59
#